data_AF-S8E341-F1
#
_entry.id   AF-S8E341-F1
#
_cell.length_a   1.000
_cell.length_b   1.000
_cell.length_c   1.000
_cell.angle_alpha   90.00
_cell.angle_beta   90.00
_cell.angle_gamma   90.00
#
_symmetry.space_group_name_H-M   'P 1'
#
loop_
_entity.id
_entity.type
_entity.pdbx_description
1 polymer ?
#
loop_
_entity_poly.entity_id
_entity_poly.type
_entity_poly.pdbx_seq_one_letter_code
_entity_poly.pdbx_strand_id
1 'polypeptide(L)'
;MLRTAKKYHVSFAAIKLSKRSKSKLPIWYHLGATKKLRSMNNSPAGKCLRELHGVRVVADLLPLRGRACILRAGGPTPPTVDPGCECGGCTGDRALGCKNPQRCAVYAAKLLDEVRPKWHPDRAPPNDGLSLTTRRK
;
A
#
# COMPACT_ATOMS: atom_id res chain seq x y z
N MET A 1 5.75 -12.63 -14.38
CA MET A 1 4.52 -12.00 -14.93
C MET A 1 4.78 -10.64 -15.60
N LEU A 2 5.16 -9.56 -14.88
CA LEU A 2 5.33 -8.23 -15.52
C LEU A 2 6.49 -8.13 -16.52
N ARG A 3 7.61 -8.83 -16.27
CA ARG A 3 8.72 -8.95 -17.25
C ARG A 3 8.26 -9.63 -18.54
N THR A 4 7.44 -10.68 -18.43
CA THR A 4 6.85 -11.39 -19.55
C THR A 4 5.91 -10.47 -20.34
N ALA A 5 5.01 -9.76 -19.66
CA ALA A 5 4.12 -8.78 -20.30
C ALA A 5 4.91 -7.72 -21.08
N LYS A 6 5.99 -7.19 -20.51
CA LYS A 6 6.88 -6.25 -21.21
C LYS A 6 7.56 -6.87 -22.45
N LYS A 7 8.04 -8.11 -22.34
CA LYS A 7 8.67 -8.85 -23.47
C LYS A 7 7.72 -9.03 -24.64
N TYR A 8 6.44 -9.29 -24.37
CA TYR A 8 5.42 -9.53 -25.39
C TYR A 8 4.55 -8.30 -25.68
N HIS A 9 4.96 -7.11 -25.23
CA HIS A 9 4.23 -5.84 -25.44
C HIS A 9 2.77 -5.86 -24.96
N VAL A 10 2.45 -6.70 -23.97
CA VAL A 10 1.11 -6.78 -23.37
C VAL A 10 1.00 -5.76 -22.24
N SER A 11 -0.09 -4.99 -22.23
CA SER A 11 -0.38 -4.02 -21.17
C SER A 11 -1.69 -4.33 -20.45
N PHE A 12 -1.75 -4.03 -19.15
CA PHE A 12 -2.98 -4.17 -18.38
C PHE A 12 -3.85 -2.93 -18.55
N ALA A 13 -4.80 -2.99 -19.49
CA ALA A 13 -5.69 -1.89 -19.84
C ALA A 13 -7.05 -1.98 -19.12
N ALA A 14 -7.04 -2.02 -17.78
CA ALA A 14 -8.31 -1.91 -17.05
C ALA A 14 -8.87 -0.48 -17.17
N ILE A 15 -10.10 -0.40 -17.69
CA ILE A 15 -10.88 0.84 -17.84
C ILE A 15 -11.34 1.32 -16.46
N LYS A 16 -12.02 0.45 -15.70
CA LYS A 16 -12.56 0.74 -14.37
C LYS A 16 -12.24 -0.38 -13.40
N LEU A 17 -11.49 -0.08 -12.34
CA LEU A 17 -11.21 -1.05 -11.27
C LEU A 17 -12.07 -0.76 -10.05
N SER A 18 -12.76 -1.80 -9.57
CA SER A 18 -13.47 -1.76 -8.29
C SER A 18 -12.49 -1.58 -7.12
N LYS A 19 -12.94 -1.04 -5.99
CA LYS A 19 -12.15 -0.98 -4.75
C LYS A 19 -11.58 -2.36 -4.37
N ARG A 20 -12.40 -3.41 -4.45
CA ARG A 20 -12.00 -4.80 -4.20
C ARG A 20 -10.86 -5.26 -5.09
N SER A 21 -10.89 -4.91 -6.38
CA SER A 21 -9.82 -5.24 -7.33
C SER A 21 -8.54 -4.48 -7.01
N LYS A 22 -8.64 -3.17 -6.73
CA LYS A 22 -7.48 -2.32 -6.34
C LYS A 22 -6.80 -2.83 -5.08
N SER A 23 -7.58 -3.22 -4.07
CA SER A 23 -7.09 -3.79 -2.80
C SER A 23 -6.24 -5.06 -2.96
N LYS A 24 -6.47 -5.84 -4.02
CA LYS A 24 -5.76 -7.10 -4.29
C LYS A 24 -4.53 -6.94 -5.17
N LEU A 25 -4.22 -5.72 -5.62
CA LEU A 25 -3.03 -5.49 -6.44
C LEU A 25 -1.76 -5.72 -5.61
N PRO A 26 -0.71 -6.32 -6.18
CA PRO A 26 0.55 -6.51 -5.49
C PRO A 26 1.22 -5.15 -5.26
N ILE A 27 1.64 -4.86 -4.03
CA ILE A 27 2.32 -3.58 -3.73
C ILE A 27 3.79 -3.60 -4.18
N TRP A 28 4.44 -4.77 -4.13
CA TRP A 28 5.81 -4.93 -4.59
C TRP A 28 5.84 -5.13 -6.09
N TYR A 29 6.73 -4.40 -6.77
CA TYR A 29 6.76 -4.34 -8.24
C TYR A 29 5.40 -3.96 -8.85
N HIS A 30 4.66 -3.08 -8.16
CA HIS A 30 3.30 -2.65 -8.53
C HIS A 30 3.20 -2.14 -9.98
N LEU A 31 2.08 -2.40 -10.66
CA LEU A 31 1.88 -2.08 -12.08
C LEU A 31 2.02 -0.58 -12.39
N GLY A 32 1.61 0.26 -11.45
CA GLY A 32 1.72 1.73 -11.54
C GLY A 32 2.97 2.32 -10.89
N ALA A 33 4.02 1.53 -10.61
CA ALA A 33 5.15 1.97 -9.80
C ALA A 33 6.01 3.06 -10.45
N THR A 34 6.09 4.21 -9.78
CA THR A 34 7.05 5.28 -10.08
C THR A 34 8.50 4.81 -9.82
N LYS A 35 9.50 5.58 -10.27
CA LYS A 35 10.91 5.31 -9.91
C LYS A 35 11.09 5.26 -8.39
N LYS A 36 10.39 6.14 -7.67
CA LYS A 36 10.41 6.24 -6.20
C LYS A 36 9.76 5.02 -5.54
N LEU A 37 8.57 4.60 -5.97
CA LEU A 37 7.95 3.38 -5.44
C LEU A 37 8.84 2.15 -5.66
N ARG A 38 9.56 2.09 -6.80
CA ARG A 38 10.51 0.99 -7.07
C ARG A 38 11.73 1.01 -6.15
N SER A 39 12.32 2.18 -5.89
CA SER A 39 13.49 2.26 -5.00
C SER A 39 13.15 1.90 -3.55
N MET A 40 11.89 2.12 -3.15
CA MET A 40 11.39 1.78 -1.83
C MET A 40 11.41 0.27 -1.51
N ASN A 41 11.28 -0.59 -2.53
CA ASN A 41 11.25 -2.04 -2.35
C ASN A 41 12.49 -2.60 -1.64
N ASN A 42 13.66 -2.01 -1.88
CA ASN A 42 14.95 -2.51 -1.38
C ASN A 42 15.39 -1.83 -0.08
N SER A 43 14.60 -0.92 0.48
CA SER A 43 14.95 -0.29 1.76
C SER A 43 14.84 -1.30 2.91
N PRO A 44 15.54 -1.07 4.03
CA PRO A 44 15.41 -1.93 5.22
C PRO A 44 13.96 -2.03 5.73
N ALA A 45 13.22 -0.92 5.71
CA ALA A 45 11.81 -0.91 6.09
C ALA A 45 10.93 -1.68 5.07
N GLY A 46 11.21 -1.56 3.78
CA GLY A 46 10.52 -2.31 2.72
C GLY A 46 10.77 -3.82 2.84
N LYS A 47 11.99 -4.23 3.19
CA LYS A 47 12.33 -5.63 3.50
C LYS A 47 11.58 -6.13 4.74
N CYS A 48 11.59 -5.35 5.82
CA CYS A 48 10.86 -5.64 7.05
C CYS A 48 9.35 -5.84 6.78
N LEU A 49 8.73 -4.94 6.03
CA LEU A 49 7.31 -5.05 5.66
C LEU A 49 7.00 -6.33 4.87
N ARG A 50 7.89 -6.75 3.96
CA ARG A 50 7.73 -7.99 3.19
C ARG A 50 7.86 -9.25 4.02
N GLU A 51 8.91 -9.30 4.83
CA GLU A 51 9.37 -10.55 5.45
C GLU A 51 8.74 -10.76 6.83
N LEU A 52 8.61 -9.70 7.64
CA LEU A 52 8.12 -9.80 9.02
C LEU A 52 6.65 -9.43 9.13
N HIS A 53 6.21 -8.34 8.46
CA HIS A 53 4.80 -7.91 8.51
C HIS A 53 3.91 -8.61 7.47
N GLY A 54 4.50 -9.43 6.57
CA GLY A 54 3.75 -10.20 5.58
C GLY A 54 3.02 -9.37 4.52
N VAL A 55 3.41 -8.12 4.29
CA VAL A 55 2.77 -7.22 3.32
C VAL A 55 2.97 -7.77 1.91
N ARG A 56 1.88 -8.00 1.18
CA ARG A 56 1.89 -8.52 -0.21
C ARG A 56 1.04 -7.68 -1.16
N VAL A 57 -0.12 -7.24 -0.70
CA VAL A 57 -1.08 -6.45 -1.50
C VAL A 57 -1.24 -5.03 -0.97
N VAL A 58 -1.78 -4.13 -1.79
CA VAL A 58 -1.99 -2.72 -1.41
C VAL A 58 -2.86 -2.60 -0.15
N ALA A 59 -3.84 -3.49 0.04
CA ALA A 59 -4.70 -3.46 1.22
C ALA A 59 -3.96 -3.73 2.54
N ASP A 60 -2.86 -4.48 2.52
CA ASP A 60 -2.09 -4.80 3.73
C ASP A 60 -1.43 -3.55 4.34
N LEU A 61 -1.25 -2.48 3.54
CA LEU A 61 -0.72 -1.20 4.03
C LEU A 61 -1.75 -0.38 4.82
N LEU A 62 -3.05 -0.59 4.56
CA LEU A 62 -4.13 0.19 5.18
C LEU A 62 -4.15 0.09 6.72
N PRO A 63 -4.08 -1.11 7.34
CA PRO A 63 -4.04 -1.20 8.79
C PRO A 63 -2.76 -0.63 9.40
N LEU A 64 -1.62 -0.72 8.70
CA LEU A 64 -0.35 -0.14 9.14
C LEU A 64 -0.40 1.40 9.15
N ARG A 65 -0.92 2.00 8.07
CA ARG A 65 -1.16 3.45 7.96
C ARG A 65 -2.17 3.94 9.01
N GLY A 66 -3.19 3.14 9.30
CA GLY A 66 -4.30 3.52 10.19
C GLY A 66 -3.99 3.46 11.68
N ARG A 67 -2.75 3.20 12.10
CA ARG A 67 -2.42 3.01 13.52
C ARG A 67 -2.51 4.33 14.29
N ALA A 68 -3.27 4.34 15.38
CA ALA A 68 -3.43 5.51 16.24
C ALA A 68 -2.10 6.08 16.75
N CYS A 69 -1.10 5.22 17.02
CA CYS A 69 0.21 5.66 17.50
C CYS A 69 1.01 6.51 16.49
N ILE A 70 0.70 6.42 15.19
CA ILE A 70 1.30 7.30 14.17
C ILE A 70 0.35 8.44 13.76
N LEU A 71 -0.97 8.25 13.88
CA LEU A 71 -1.97 9.29 13.56
C LEU A 71 -2.05 10.37 14.64
N ARG A 72 -1.80 10.04 15.91
CA ARG A 72 -1.76 11.01 17.02
C ARG A 72 -0.67 12.07 16.86
N ALA A 73 0.27 11.87 15.95
CA ALA A 73 1.25 12.88 15.58
C ALA A 73 0.78 13.79 14.41
N GLY A 74 -0.52 13.77 14.08
CA GLY A 74 -1.15 14.53 13.00
C GLY A 74 -1.29 16.04 13.22
N GLY A 75 -0.33 16.66 13.89
CA GLY A 75 -0.09 18.10 13.74
C GLY A 75 0.56 18.39 12.37
N PRO A 76 0.87 19.66 12.06
CA PRO A 76 1.64 20.02 10.86
C PRO A 76 3.07 19.45 10.84
N THR A 77 3.50 18.81 11.93
CA THR A 77 4.82 18.22 12.08
C THR A 77 4.87 16.75 11.63
N PRO A 78 6.03 16.27 11.15
CA PRO A 78 6.20 14.86 10.81
C PRO A 78 5.88 13.97 12.02
N PRO A 79 5.30 12.77 11.80
CA PRO A 79 5.00 11.88 12.89
C PRO A 79 6.26 11.55 13.69
N THR A 80 6.28 11.94 14.97
CA THR A 80 7.35 11.61 15.90
C THR A 80 7.32 10.11 16.15
N VAL A 81 8.39 9.44 15.75
CA VAL A 81 8.55 8.01 15.94
C VAL A 81 9.09 7.78 17.35
N ASP A 82 8.31 7.10 18.17
CA ASP A 82 8.69 6.54 19.45
C ASP A 82 9.06 5.05 19.29
N PRO A 83 10.35 4.68 19.38
CA PRO A 83 10.79 3.29 19.34
C PRO A 83 10.22 2.44 20.48
N GLY A 84 9.83 3.06 21.60
CA GLY A 84 9.33 2.41 22.80
C GLY A 84 7.83 2.12 22.80
N CYS A 85 7.09 2.52 21.75
CA CYS A 85 5.63 2.48 21.75
C CYS A 85 5.06 1.08 22.10
N GLU A 86 4.30 1.01 23.20
CA GLU A 86 3.73 -0.22 23.77
C GLU A 86 2.31 -0.56 23.30
N CYS A 87 1.81 0.12 22.26
CA CYS A 87 0.50 -0.20 21.73
C CYS A 87 0.47 -1.63 21.17
N GLY A 88 -0.69 -2.29 21.24
CA GLY A 88 -0.82 -3.70 20.83
C GLY A 88 -0.28 -4.00 19.42
N GLY A 89 -0.43 -3.08 18.47
CA GLY A 89 0.13 -3.21 17.13
C GLY A 89 1.66 -3.19 17.08
N CYS A 90 2.32 -2.32 17.87
CA CYS A 90 3.77 -2.26 17.95
C CYS A 90 4.35 -3.43 18.75
N THR A 91 3.67 -3.86 19.81
CA THR A 91 4.06 -5.03 20.60
C THR A 91 3.96 -6.31 19.78
N GLY A 92 2.88 -6.49 19.02
CA GLY A 92 2.72 -7.63 18.10
C GLY A 92 3.80 -7.67 17.02
N ASP A 93 4.11 -6.54 16.40
CA ASP A 93 5.19 -6.48 15.41
C ASP A 93 6.57 -6.78 16.01
N ARG A 94 6.84 -6.34 17.25
CA ARG A 94 8.08 -6.66 17.96
C ARG A 94 8.20 -8.15 18.24
N ALA A 95 7.11 -8.81 18.60
CA ALA A 95 7.07 -10.26 18.77
C ALA A 95 7.38 -11.02 17.47
N LEU A 96 7.07 -10.43 16.30
CA LEU A 96 7.47 -10.94 14.98
C LEU A 96 8.92 -10.59 14.59
N GLY A 97 9.69 -9.95 15.47
CA GLY A 97 11.08 -9.55 15.23
C GLY A 97 11.27 -8.18 14.60
N CYS A 98 10.22 -7.37 14.45
CA CYS A 98 10.36 -6.01 13.93
C CYS A 98 11.05 -5.10 14.96
N LYS A 99 12.19 -4.53 14.57
CA LYS A 99 12.97 -3.61 15.44
C LYS A 99 12.33 -2.24 15.60
N ASN A 100 11.54 -1.78 14.62
CA ASN A 100 10.99 -0.43 14.60
C ASN A 100 9.57 -0.42 13.99
N PRO A 101 8.53 -0.84 14.73
CA PRO A 101 7.16 -0.96 14.22
C PRO A 101 6.59 0.35 13.67
N GLN A 102 6.79 1.45 14.40
CA GLN A 102 6.28 2.76 13.97
C GLN A 102 6.97 3.26 12.71
N ARG A 103 8.28 3.01 12.53
CA ARG A 103 8.97 3.34 11.27
C ARG A 103 8.39 2.55 10.10
N CYS A 104 8.05 1.28 10.31
CA CYS A 104 7.40 0.46 9.30
C CYS A 104 6.00 0.97 8.96
N ALA A 105 5.24 1.43 9.96
CA ALA A 105 3.92 2.04 9.77
C ALA A 105 3.98 3.36 8.98
N VAL A 106 4.92 4.27 9.33
CA VAL A 106 5.18 5.50 8.56
C VAL A 106 5.64 5.17 7.14
N TYR A 107 6.49 4.15 6.99
CA TYR A 107 6.94 3.71 5.68
C TYR A 107 5.80 3.13 4.83
N ALA A 108 4.88 2.38 5.44
CA ALA A 108 3.68 1.86 4.80
C ALA A 108 2.76 2.99 4.30
N ALA A 109 2.61 4.07 5.08
CA ALA A 109 1.89 5.27 4.64
C ALA A 109 2.55 5.88 3.39
N LYS A 110 3.88 6.10 3.43
CA LYS A 110 4.63 6.62 2.27
C LYS A 110 4.54 5.72 1.04
N LEU A 111 4.56 4.39 1.21
CA LEU A 111 4.38 3.45 0.09
C LEU A 111 3.01 3.64 -0.56
N LEU A 112 1.98 3.80 0.26
CA LEU A 112 0.61 3.96 -0.21
C LEU A 112 0.41 5.30 -0.94
N ASP A 113 1.01 6.38 -0.45
CA ASP A 113 0.96 7.71 -1.08
C ASP A 113 1.56 7.73 -2.49
N GLU A 114 2.56 6.86 -2.75
CA GLU A 114 3.17 6.70 -4.07
C GLU A 114 2.32 5.85 -5.04
N VAL A 115 1.24 5.22 -4.56
CA VAL A 115 0.31 4.49 -5.42
C VAL A 115 -0.59 5.48 -6.16
N ARG A 116 -0.42 5.56 -7.49
CA ARG A 116 -1.22 6.47 -8.34
C ARG A 116 -2.73 6.27 -8.14
N PRO A 117 -3.55 7.35 -8.23
CA PRO A 117 -4.99 7.30 -7.95
C PRO A 117 -5.78 6.20 -8.68
N LYS A 118 -5.41 5.91 -9.94
CA LYS A 118 -6.01 4.82 -10.74
C LYS A 118 -5.99 3.46 -10.01
N TRP A 119 -4.95 3.20 -9.22
CA TRP A 119 -4.70 1.93 -8.54
C TRP A 119 -4.90 1.98 -7.03
N HIS A 120 -5.11 3.18 -6.47
CA HIS A 120 -5.24 3.38 -5.03
C HIS A 120 -6.64 2.95 -4.53
N PRO A 121 -6.75 2.09 -3.49
CA PRO A 121 -8.02 1.53 -3.04
C PRO A 121 -8.99 2.58 -2.48
N ASP A 122 -8.48 3.62 -1.82
CA ASP A 122 -9.32 4.69 -1.26
C ASP A 122 -9.78 5.72 -2.31
N ARG A 123 -9.29 5.63 -3.56
CA ARG A 123 -9.70 6.55 -4.64
C ARG A 123 -10.83 5.90 -5.42
N ALA A 124 -11.98 6.58 -5.48
CA ALA A 124 -13.09 6.14 -6.30
C ALA A 124 -12.67 6.02 -7.79
N PRO A 125 -13.19 5.04 -8.54
CA PRO A 125 -13.05 5.06 -9.98
C PRO A 125 -13.76 6.30 -10.56
N PRO A 126 -13.26 6.88 -11.66
CA PRO A 126 -13.95 7.97 -12.34
C PRO A 126 -15.38 7.55 -12.74
N ASN A 127 -16.31 8.50 -12.69
CA ASN A 127 -17.67 8.30 -13.18
C ASN A 127 -17.63 8.44 -14.71
N ASP A 128 -17.80 7.31 -15.40
CA ASP A 128 -17.68 7.21 -16.86
C ASP A 128 -19.04 7.17 -17.57
N GLY A 129 -20.17 7.18 -16.84
CA GLY A 129 -21.50 7.06 -17.44
C GLY A 129 -21.78 5.71 -18.12
N LEU A 130 -20.81 4.80 -18.14
CA LEU A 130 -20.85 3.48 -18.78
C LEU A 130 -21.19 2.37 -17.79
N SER A 131 -21.89 2.70 -16.71
CA SER A 131 -22.37 1.70 -15.76
C SER A 131 -23.45 0.88 -16.46
N LEU A 132 -23.05 -0.24 -17.06
CA LEU A 132 -23.95 -1.16 -17.75
C LEU A 132 -25.16 -1.44 -16.86
N THR A 133 -26.34 -1.06 -17.36
CA THR A 133 -27.62 -1.37 -16.74
C THR A 133 -27.69 -2.88 -16.55
N THR A 134 -27.81 -3.33 -15.30
CA THR A 134 -27.82 -4.75 -14.95
C THR A 134 -29.05 -5.51 -15.44
N ARG A 135 -29.93 -4.91 -16.24
CA ARG A 135 -31.08 -5.56 -16.88
C ARG A 135 -31.42 -4.89 -18.22
N ARG A 136 -31.37 -5.66 -19.31
CA ARG A 136 -32.39 -5.55 -20.36
C ARG A 136 -33.60 -6.35 -19.88
N LYS A 137 -34.78 -5.72 -19.86
CA LYS A 137 -36.05 -6.45 -19.74
C LYS A 137 -36.32 -7.18 -21.05
#